data_AF-A0A961SHT4-F1
#
_entry.id   AF-A0A961SHT4-F1
#
_cell.length_a   1.000
_cell.length_b   1.000
_cell.length_c   1.000
_cell.angle_alpha   90.00
_cell.angle_beta   90.00
_cell.angle_gamma   90.00
#
_symmetry.space_group_name_H-M   'P 1'
#
loop_
_entity.id
_entity.type
_entity.pdbx_description
1 polymer ?
#
loop_
_entity_poly.entity_id
_entity_poly.type
_entity_poly.pdbx_seq_one_letter_code
_entity_poly.pdbx_strand_id
1 'polypeptide(L)'
;MISKAGLGLICLVAAPASLAAAEGTFTCAFTDVYECVDVKGCHRVSLDFANLAPVLKFDFDKKVMTSDDIGSEPREIKLENMVEQDGVILVHGIGQNSISPRSFSGAISTKTGKIRAGIATEDATLSLSGDCVDDF
;
A
#
# COMPACT_ATOMS: atom_id res chain seq x y z
N MET A 1 -34.31 16.94 52.29
CA MET A 1 -34.80 16.32 51.04
C MET A 1 -34.19 17.06 49.87
N ILE A 2 -33.61 16.28 48.94
CA ILE A 2 -33.23 16.58 47.55
C ILE A 2 -32.02 17.50 47.31
N SER A 3 -30.95 16.82 46.91
CA SER A 3 -29.66 17.25 46.37
C SER A 3 -29.80 17.98 45.03
N LYS A 4 -28.99 19.03 44.82
CA LYS A 4 -28.69 19.61 43.50
C LYS A 4 -27.22 19.36 43.19
N ALA A 5 -26.92 18.15 42.72
CA ALA A 5 -25.66 17.85 42.05
C ALA A 5 -25.67 18.50 40.66
N GLY A 6 -24.85 19.52 40.45
CA GLY A 6 -24.58 20.07 39.13
C GLY A 6 -23.66 19.12 38.37
N LEU A 7 -24.21 18.38 37.39
CA LEU A 7 -23.42 17.65 36.42
C LEU A 7 -22.77 18.64 35.46
N GLY A 8 -21.47 18.90 35.65
CA GLY A 8 -20.63 19.50 34.64
C GLY A 8 -20.43 18.50 33.49
N LEU A 9 -21.05 18.79 32.35
CA LEU A 9 -20.84 18.07 31.10
C LEU A 9 -19.45 18.47 30.56
N ILE A 10 -18.43 17.68 30.87
CA ILE A 10 -17.11 17.80 30.24
C ILE A 10 -17.27 17.29 28.81
N CYS A 11 -17.42 18.22 27.85
CA CYS A 11 -17.21 17.93 26.43
C CYS A 11 -15.73 17.57 26.23
N LEU A 12 -15.43 16.27 26.34
CA LEU A 12 -14.22 15.68 25.77
C LEU A 12 -14.29 15.86 24.26
N VAL A 13 -13.76 16.99 23.79
CA VAL A 13 -13.42 17.17 22.38
C VAL A 13 -12.35 16.12 22.08
N ALA A 14 -12.76 14.98 21.54
CA ALA A 14 -11.86 14.02 20.97
C ALA A 14 -11.12 14.74 19.84
N ALA A 15 -9.89 15.18 20.11
CA ALA A 15 -9.00 15.62 19.05
C ALA A 15 -8.93 14.46 18.04
N PRO A 16 -9.13 14.71 16.73
CA PRO A 16 -8.93 13.67 15.74
C PRO A 16 -7.51 13.15 15.94
N ALA A 17 -7.37 11.84 16.16
CA ALA A 17 -6.07 11.21 16.22
C ALA A 17 -5.37 11.59 14.92
N SER A 18 -4.34 12.42 15.01
CA SER A 18 -3.52 12.78 13.88
C SER A 18 -2.95 11.48 13.34
N LEU A 19 -3.45 11.03 12.19
CA LEU A 19 -2.85 9.95 11.42
C LEU A 19 -1.40 10.36 11.20
N ALA A 20 -0.47 9.66 11.86
CA ALA A 20 0.93 9.79 11.52
C ALA A 20 1.07 9.39 10.05
N ALA A 21 1.72 10.24 9.26
CA ALA A 21 2.16 9.81 7.95
C ALA A 21 3.34 8.87 8.18
N ALA A 22 3.35 7.71 7.52
CA ALA A 22 4.54 6.87 7.49
C ALA A 22 5.72 7.69 6.95
N GLU A 23 6.90 7.52 7.56
CA GLU A 23 8.15 8.17 7.17
C GLU A 23 9.18 7.11 6.77
N GLY A 24 10.16 7.49 5.97
CA GLY A 24 11.27 6.63 5.56
C GLY A 24 11.06 5.82 4.29
N THR A 25 11.99 4.88 4.05
CA THR A 25 12.05 4.08 2.82
C THR A 25 11.92 2.59 3.12
N PHE A 26 11.10 1.90 2.33
CA PHE A 26 10.93 0.44 2.39
C PHE A 26 11.23 -0.18 1.04
N THR A 27 12.07 -1.21 1.03
CA THR A 27 12.32 -2.03 -0.16
C THR A 27 11.57 -3.35 -0.03
N CYS A 28 10.68 -3.62 -0.98
CA CYS A 28 9.77 -4.76 -0.97
C CYS A 28 10.02 -5.69 -2.16
N ALA A 29 10.21 -6.97 -1.90
CA ALA A 29 10.32 -8.02 -2.90
C ALA A 29 9.06 -8.89 -2.91
N PHE A 30 8.48 -9.12 -4.09
CA PHE A 30 7.31 -9.99 -4.23
C PHE A 30 7.71 -11.44 -4.50
N THR A 31 7.09 -12.35 -3.76
CA THR A 31 7.37 -13.79 -3.83
C THR A 31 6.23 -14.58 -4.48
N ASP A 32 5.00 -14.10 -4.29
CA ASP A 32 3.80 -14.72 -4.85
C ASP A 32 2.98 -13.68 -5.61
N VAL A 33 2.67 -14.03 -6.86
CA VAL A 33 1.81 -13.25 -7.76
C VAL A 33 0.72 -14.15 -8.30
N TYR A 34 -0.53 -13.74 -8.12
CA TYR A 34 -1.70 -14.41 -8.67
C TYR A 34 -2.44 -13.47 -9.61
N GLU A 35 -2.72 -13.93 -10.82
CA GLU A 35 -3.64 -13.25 -11.72
C GLU A 35 -5.04 -13.84 -11.57
N CYS A 36 -6.00 -12.97 -11.27
CA CYS A 36 -7.41 -13.27 -11.18
C CYS A 36 -8.13 -12.62 -12.37
N VAL A 37 -8.78 -13.44 -13.18
CA VAL A 37 -9.60 -12.99 -14.32
C VAL A 37 -10.99 -13.57 -14.22
N ASP A 38 -11.96 -12.88 -14.82
CA ASP A 38 -13.37 -13.27 -14.78
C ASP A 38 -13.57 -14.73 -15.21
N VAL A 39 -14.46 -15.41 -14.48
CA VAL A 39 -14.88 -16.80 -14.71
C VAL A 39 -13.78 -17.87 -14.50
N LYS A 40 -12.50 -17.57 -14.73
CA LYS A 40 -11.39 -18.54 -14.59
C LYS A 40 -10.79 -18.59 -13.18
N GLY A 41 -11.06 -17.57 -12.36
CA GLY A 41 -10.52 -17.49 -10.99
C GLY A 41 -9.05 -17.07 -10.97
N CYS A 42 -8.40 -17.29 -9.82
CA CYS A 42 -7.02 -16.87 -9.59
C CYS A 42 -6.03 -18.01 -9.86
N HIS A 43 -4.93 -17.70 -10.54
CA HIS A 43 -3.86 -18.65 -10.78
C HIS A 43 -2.49 -17.98 -10.60
N ARG A 44 -1.51 -18.76 -10.16
CA ARG A 44 -0.16 -18.24 -9.93
C ARG A 44 0.49 -17.92 -11.27
N VAL A 45 1.10 -16.75 -11.37
CA VAL A 45 1.85 -16.29 -12.55
C VAL A 45 3.26 -15.88 -12.16
N SER A 46 4.17 -15.76 -13.14
CA SER A 46 5.49 -15.18 -12.90
C SER A 46 5.42 -13.64 -12.92
N LEU A 47 6.43 -13.00 -12.31
CA LEU A 47 6.61 -11.55 -12.36
C LEU A 47 6.77 -11.05 -13.81
N ASP A 48 7.54 -11.79 -14.62
CA ASP A 48 7.72 -11.50 -16.04
C ASP A 48 6.41 -11.54 -16.81
N PHE A 49 5.56 -12.54 -16.54
CA PHE A 49 4.23 -12.63 -17.14
C PHE A 49 3.36 -11.45 -16.72
N ALA A 50 3.41 -11.07 -15.45
CA ALA A 50 2.68 -9.93 -14.91
C ALA A 50 3.26 -8.56 -15.33
N ASN A 51 4.44 -8.56 -15.98
CA ASN A 51 5.23 -7.36 -16.28
C ASN A 51 5.37 -6.47 -15.03
N LEU A 52 5.80 -7.09 -13.92
CA LEU A 52 6.02 -6.45 -12.64
C LEU A 52 7.49 -6.54 -12.26
N ALA A 53 8.01 -5.41 -11.77
CA ALA A 53 9.34 -5.41 -11.20
C ALA A 53 9.42 -6.34 -9.98
N PRO A 54 10.52 -7.10 -9.84
CA PRO A 54 10.69 -8.03 -8.73
C PRO A 54 10.83 -7.29 -7.39
N VAL A 55 11.33 -6.06 -7.44
CA VAL A 55 11.57 -5.20 -6.28
C VAL A 55 10.93 -3.84 -6.50
N LEU A 56 10.21 -3.38 -5.48
CA LEU A 56 9.66 -2.03 -5.40
C LEU A 56 10.25 -1.31 -4.19
N LYS A 57 10.67 -0.07 -4.41
CA LYS A 57 11.08 0.83 -3.34
C LYS A 57 9.96 1.82 -3.06
N PHE A 58 9.55 1.95 -1.81
CA PHE A 58 8.58 2.93 -1.34
C PHE A 58 9.32 4.01 -0.56
N ASP A 59 9.30 5.24 -1.04
CA ASP A 59 9.84 6.41 -0.35
C ASP A 59 8.64 7.22 0.15
N PHE A 60 8.32 7.08 1.43
CA PHE A 60 7.11 7.67 2.02
C PHE A 60 7.27 9.17 2.29
N ASP A 61 8.50 9.63 2.48
CA ASP A 61 8.82 11.05 2.61
C ASP A 61 8.54 11.79 1.30
N LYS A 62 8.95 11.20 0.17
CA LYS A 62 8.68 11.73 -1.17
C LYS A 62 7.32 11.34 -1.71
N LYS A 63 6.62 10.40 -1.07
CA LYS A 63 5.35 9.81 -1.51
C LYS A 63 5.43 9.22 -2.91
N VAL A 64 6.50 8.47 -3.17
CA VAL A 64 6.73 7.79 -4.45
C VAL A 64 7.03 6.32 -4.25
N MET A 65 6.65 5.53 -5.24
CA MET A 65 7.06 4.16 -5.42
C MET A 65 7.97 4.10 -6.65
N THR A 66 9.14 3.50 -6.52
CA THR A 66 10.06 3.25 -7.62
C THR A 66 10.07 1.76 -7.93
N SER A 67 9.81 1.39 -9.18
CA SER A 67 10.08 0.04 -9.67
C SER A 67 11.53 -0.04 -10.14
N ASP A 68 12.32 -0.94 -9.54
CA ASP A 68 13.69 -1.21 -9.97
C ASP A 68 13.70 -2.53 -10.74
N ASP A 69 13.65 -2.43 -12.08
CA ASP A 69 13.85 -3.56 -12.96
C ASP A 69 15.30 -3.57 -13.43
N ILE A 70 16.02 -4.66 -13.15
CA ILE A 70 17.43 -4.81 -13.57
C ILE A 70 17.49 -4.66 -15.10
N GLY A 71 18.09 -3.55 -15.56
CA GLY A 71 18.28 -3.24 -16.99
C GLY A 71 17.28 -2.24 -17.60
N SER A 72 16.37 -1.66 -16.81
CA SER A 72 15.49 -0.56 -17.23
C SER A 72 15.72 0.70 -16.40
N GLU A 73 15.40 1.86 -16.98
CA GLU A 73 15.35 3.11 -16.20
C GLU A 73 14.29 3.00 -15.10
N PRO A 74 14.62 3.32 -13.84
CA PRO A 74 13.66 3.30 -12.74
C PRO A 74 12.46 4.18 -13.05
N ARG A 75 11.25 3.69 -12.79
CA ARG A 75 10.02 4.46 -12.96
C ARG A 75 9.48 4.85 -11.61
N GLU A 76 9.28 6.14 -11.41
CA GLU A 76 8.62 6.68 -10.22
C GLU A 76 7.12 6.82 -10.46
N ILE A 77 6.34 6.24 -9.55
CA ILE A 77 4.90 6.32 -9.50
C ILE A 77 4.52 7.04 -8.21
N LYS A 78 3.69 8.07 -8.33
CA LYS A 78 3.20 8.82 -7.17
C LYS A 78 2.25 7.95 -6.33
N LEU A 79 2.40 8.02 -5.01
CA LEU A 79 1.42 7.52 -4.06
C LEU A 79 0.33 8.58 -3.91
N GLU A 80 -0.88 8.28 -4.38
CA GLU A 80 -2.03 9.21 -4.29
C GLU A 80 -2.58 9.28 -2.87
N ASN A 81 -2.50 8.18 -2.12
CA ASN A 81 -2.87 8.16 -0.72
C ASN A 81 -1.94 7.24 0.09
N MET A 82 -1.73 7.63 1.34
CA MET A 82 -0.96 6.89 2.32
C MET A 82 -1.55 7.11 3.72
N VAL A 83 -1.75 6.02 4.45
CA VAL A 83 -2.29 6.02 5.81
C VAL A 83 -1.49 5.05 6.66
N GLU A 84 -0.93 5.52 7.76
CA GLU A 84 -0.38 4.62 8.78
C GLU A 84 -1.42 4.41 9.90
N GLN A 85 -1.67 3.15 10.22
CA GLN A 85 -2.58 2.77 11.30
C GLN A 85 -2.12 1.46 11.95
N ASP A 86 -1.99 1.47 13.28
CA ASP A 86 -1.74 0.27 14.10
C ASP A 86 -0.50 -0.58 13.71
N GLY A 87 0.52 0.07 13.13
CA GLY A 87 1.73 -0.59 12.62
C GLY A 87 1.55 -1.20 11.22
N VAL A 88 0.60 -0.67 10.45
CA VAL A 88 0.36 -1.00 9.04
C VAL A 88 0.35 0.28 8.22
N ILE A 89 1.14 0.30 7.16
CA ILE A 89 1.16 1.38 6.17
C ILE A 89 0.29 0.95 5.00
N LEU A 90 -0.80 1.67 4.78
CA LEU A 90 -1.72 1.49 3.66
C LEU A 90 -1.35 2.49 2.57
N VAL A 91 -1.19 2.00 1.34
CA VAL A 91 -0.80 2.80 0.18
C VAL A 91 -1.78 2.61 -0.96
N HIS A 92 -1.97 3.66 -1.76
CA HIS A 92 -2.77 3.63 -2.97
C HIS A 92 -2.24 4.59 -4.03
N GLY A 93 -2.38 4.25 -5.30
CA GLY A 93 -2.13 5.16 -6.40
C GLY A 93 -2.56 4.59 -7.76
N ILE A 94 -2.23 5.35 -8.80
CA ILE A 94 -2.56 5.03 -10.19
C ILE A 94 -1.25 4.84 -10.98
N GLY A 95 -1.12 3.69 -11.65
CA GLY A 95 0.02 3.39 -12.49
C GLY A 95 0.06 4.21 -13.79
N GLN A 96 1.25 4.38 -14.36
CA GLN A 96 1.49 5.22 -15.53
C GLN A 96 1.25 4.48 -16.87
N ASN A 97 0.08 3.86 -17.06
CA ASN A 97 -0.30 3.24 -18.33
C ASN A 97 -1.54 3.93 -18.91
N SER A 98 -1.36 4.69 -19.99
CA SER A 98 -2.43 5.45 -20.66
C SER A 98 -3.33 4.59 -21.54
N ILE A 99 -2.90 3.38 -21.91
CA ILE A 99 -3.65 2.44 -22.75
C ILE A 99 -4.57 1.58 -21.88
N SER A 100 -4.10 1.21 -20.69
CA SER A 100 -4.86 0.41 -19.72
C SER A 100 -4.60 1.00 -18.33
N PRO A 101 -5.48 1.90 -17.85
CA PRO A 101 -5.38 2.46 -16.52
C PRO A 101 -5.32 1.35 -15.47
N ARG A 102 -4.38 1.48 -14.53
CA ARG A 102 -4.21 0.50 -13.45
C ARG A 102 -4.21 1.23 -12.12
N SER A 103 -5.01 0.75 -11.18
CA SER A 103 -4.85 1.16 -9.79
C SER A 103 -3.99 0.15 -9.06
N PHE A 104 -3.22 0.61 -8.08
CA PHE A 104 -2.59 -0.27 -7.11
C PHE A 104 -3.01 0.12 -5.70
N SER A 105 -3.01 -0.87 -4.82
CA SER A 105 -3.14 -0.68 -3.39
C SER A 105 -2.29 -1.67 -2.64
N GLY A 106 -1.88 -1.34 -1.42
CA GLY A 106 -1.07 -2.24 -0.62
C GLY A 106 -1.13 -1.93 0.87
N ALA A 107 -0.75 -2.93 1.65
CA ALA A 107 -0.59 -2.87 3.09
C ALA A 107 0.78 -3.45 3.45
N ILE A 108 1.60 -2.66 4.14
CA ILE A 108 2.92 -3.04 4.65
C ILE A 108 2.84 -3.08 6.17
N SER A 109 3.09 -4.25 6.75
CA SER A 109 3.17 -4.42 8.20
C SER A 109 4.57 -4.04 8.69
N THR A 110 4.69 -2.98 9.48
CA THR A 110 5.98 -2.55 10.06
C THR A 110 6.47 -3.50 11.15
N LYS A 111 5.59 -4.33 11.70
CA LYS A 111 5.92 -5.35 12.72
C LYS A 111 6.52 -6.61 12.14
N THR A 112 6.10 -7.00 10.94
CA THR A 112 6.46 -8.30 10.35
C THR A 112 7.25 -8.16 9.05
N GLY A 113 7.41 -6.95 8.51
CA GLY A 113 8.00 -6.74 7.19
C GLY A 113 7.24 -7.43 6.07
N LYS A 114 5.92 -7.65 6.20
CA LYS A 114 5.11 -8.31 5.16
C LYS A 114 4.35 -7.30 4.34
N ILE A 115 4.33 -7.48 3.03
CA ILE A 115 3.46 -6.72 2.12
C ILE A 115 2.38 -7.62 1.51
N ARG A 116 1.17 -7.07 1.48
CA ARG A 116 0.06 -7.55 0.66
C ARG A 116 -0.34 -6.41 -0.25
N ALA A 117 -0.31 -6.62 -1.56
CA ALA A 117 -0.66 -5.60 -2.52
C ALA A 117 -1.56 -6.18 -3.61
N GLY A 118 -2.17 -5.29 -4.37
CA GLY A 118 -2.93 -5.66 -5.54
C GLY A 118 -2.89 -4.60 -6.60
N ILE A 119 -3.03 -5.03 -7.84
CA ILE A 119 -3.17 -4.17 -9.02
C ILE A 119 -4.48 -4.54 -9.69
N ALA A 120 -5.33 -3.55 -9.95
CA ALA A 120 -6.59 -3.76 -10.66
C ALA A 120 -6.58 -3.01 -11.99
N THR A 121 -6.99 -3.71 -13.04
CA THR A 121 -7.30 -3.17 -14.37
C THR A 121 -8.79 -3.40 -14.66
N GLU A 122 -9.25 -3.02 -15.85
CA GLU A 122 -10.63 -3.30 -16.29
C GLU A 122 -10.93 -4.81 -16.37
N ASP A 123 -9.97 -5.61 -16.83
CA ASP A 123 -10.19 -7.01 -17.19
C ASP A 123 -9.56 -8.02 -16.21
N ALA A 124 -8.68 -7.56 -15.31
CA ALA A 124 -7.89 -8.44 -14.46
C ALA A 124 -7.51 -7.79 -13.12
N THR A 125 -7.23 -8.64 -12.14
CA THR A 125 -6.61 -8.23 -10.87
C THR A 125 -5.39 -9.08 -10.59
N LEU A 126 -4.29 -8.45 -10.20
CA LEU A 126 -3.13 -9.12 -9.65
C LEU A 126 -3.19 -9.04 -8.12
N SER A 127 -3.03 -10.18 -7.44
CA SER A 127 -2.80 -10.25 -6.00
C SER A 127 -1.33 -10.55 -5.74
N LEU A 128 -0.71 -9.72 -4.91
CA LEU A 128 0.72 -9.68 -4.67
C LEU A 128 1.00 -9.92 -3.19
N SER A 129 2.04 -10.70 -2.94
CA SER A 129 2.47 -11.05 -1.59
C SER A 129 3.99 -11.10 -1.55
N GLY A 130 4.56 -10.55 -0.48
CA GLY A 130 6.00 -10.41 -0.39
C GLY A 130 6.49 -9.97 0.97
N ASP A 131 7.75 -9.56 0.97
CA ASP A 131 8.54 -9.18 2.12
C ASP A 131 9.16 -7.81 1.88
N CYS A 132 9.20 -6.98 2.91
CA CYS A 132 9.82 -5.66 2.90
C CYS A 132 10.86 -5.55 4.01
N VAL A 133 11.90 -4.80 3.71
CA VAL A 133 12.91 -4.33 4.67
C VAL A 133 12.86 -2.81 4.73
N ASP A 134 13.11 -2.26 5.91
CA ASP A 134 13.36 -0.84 6.07
C ASP A 134 14.79 -0.52 5.59
N ASP A 135 14.91 0.49 4.73
CA ASP A 135 16.21 1.02 4.34
C ASP A 135 16.56 2.11 5.36
N PHE A 136 17.48 1.78 6.28
CA PHE A 136 18.02 2.68 7.32
C PHE A 136 18.86 3.83 6.75
#